data_AF-A0A668ULL8-F1
#
_entry.id   AF-A0A668ULL8-F1
#
_cell.length_a   1.000
_cell.length_b   1.000
_cell.length_c   1.000
_cell.angle_alpha   90.00
_cell.angle_beta   90.00
_cell.angle_gamma   90.00
#
_symmetry.space_group_name_H-M   'P 1'
#
loop_
_entity.id
_entity.type
_entity.pdbx_description
1 polymer ?
#
loop_
_entity_poly.entity_id
_entity_poly.type
_entity_poly.pdbx_seq_one_letter_code
_entity_poly.pdbx_strand_id
1 'polypeptide(L)'
;RPRFGGGVQIGLIMNTLKTIKNAIVCFVLLPRFLVAAVMFWLLDFLCIRKRVFFRMKEQEGDAIDPPLCISDSNRLFSLESLKAVWHGHKLDFLKAAHLGQVAPNTEVVQLEDQRRSRILDYAQDKRPLILNFGSYIADSLVVYIEEAHPSDGWMSTDAPYQIPKHRCLEDRLNAAQLMHLEVPGCLVVVDSMENSSNAAYGAYFDRLYILQEGKIVYQGGRGPEGYRISELRDWLNRYRDGLERSSNQVIHV
;
A
#
# COMPACT_ATOMS: atom_id res chain seq x y z
N ARG A 1 -46.78 -14.84 13.31
CA ARG A 1 -45.40 -15.32 13.05
C ARG A 1 -45.47 -16.79 12.62
N PRO A 2 -44.53 -17.31 11.81
CA PRO A 2 -43.35 -16.63 11.28
C PRO A 2 -43.18 -16.69 9.76
N ARG A 3 -42.55 -15.62 9.26
CA ARG A 3 -41.88 -15.51 7.95
C ARG A 3 -40.54 -16.22 8.08
N PHE A 4 -40.25 -17.25 7.27
CA PHE A 4 -38.95 -17.94 7.27
C PHE A 4 -38.40 -18.27 5.86
N GLY A 5 -38.96 -17.71 4.78
CA GLY A 5 -38.51 -18.00 3.41
C GLY A 5 -37.48 -17.02 2.82
N GLY A 6 -37.39 -15.80 3.34
CA GLY A 6 -36.61 -14.73 2.68
C GLY A 6 -35.09 -14.78 2.88
N GLY A 7 -34.61 -15.28 4.02
CA GLY A 7 -33.18 -15.21 4.37
C GLY A 7 -32.29 -16.14 3.54
N VAL A 8 -32.79 -17.33 3.18
CA VAL A 8 -32.03 -18.34 2.42
C VAL A 8 -31.84 -17.91 0.97
N GLN A 9 -32.88 -17.32 0.38
CA GLN A 9 -32.86 -16.86 -1.02
C GLN A 9 -31.95 -15.64 -1.20
N ILE A 10 -31.95 -14.71 -0.24
CA ILE A 10 -31.03 -13.55 -0.22
C ILE A 10 -29.58 -14.00 -0.04
N GLY A 11 -29.32 -14.95 0.88
CA GLY A 11 -27.98 -15.51 1.09
C GLY A 11 -27.42 -16.22 -0.14
N LEU A 12 -28.27 -16.95 -0.87
CA LEU A 12 -27.90 -17.60 -2.13
C LEU A 12 -27.54 -16.56 -3.21
N ILE A 13 -28.36 -15.52 -3.38
CA ILE A 13 -28.12 -14.45 -4.36
C ILE A 13 -26.84 -13.69 -4.03
N MET A 14 -26.60 -13.36 -2.76
CA MET A 14 -25.36 -12.69 -2.32
C MET A 14 -24.12 -13.54 -2.55
N ASN A 15 -24.18 -14.85 -2.27
CA ASN A 15 -23.09 -15.78 -2.56
C ASN A 15 -22.84 -15.90 -4.07
N THR A 16 -23.92 -15.96 -4.87
CA THR A 16 -23.80 -16.04 -6.34
C THR A 16 -23.19 -14.76 -6.91
N LEU A 17 -23.58 -13.58 -6.43
CA LEU A 17 -22.99 -12.29 -6.80
C LEU A 17 -21.52 -12.19 -6.37
N LYS A 18 -21.16 -12.72 -5.20
CA LYS A 18 -19.76 -12.79 -4.75
C LYS A 18 -18.94 -13.71 -5.66
N THR A 19 -19.49 -14.86 -6.06
CA THR A 19 -18.86 -15.79 -6.99
C THR A 19 -18.70 -15.19 -8.38
N ILE A 20 -19.71 -14.50 -8.90
CA ILE A 20 -19.65 -13.82 -10.21
C ILE A 20 -18.63 -12.69 -10.18
N LYS A 21 -18.61 -11.85 -9.14
CA LYS A 21 -17.57 -10.83 -8.96
C LYS A 21 -16.19 -11.45 -8.93
N ASN A 22 -16.00 -12.54 -8.17
CA ASN A 22 -14.72 -13.25 -8.14
C ASN A 22 -14.36 -13.85 -9.51
N ALA A 23 -15.33 -14.38 -10.26
CA ALA A 23 -15.10 -14.93 -11.60
C ALA A 23 -14.71 -13.86 -12.62
N ILE A 24 -15.36 -12.68 -12.60
CA ILE A 24 -15.00 -11.54 -13.46
C ILE A 24 -13.60 -11.03 -13.10
N VAL A 25 -13.30 -10.91 -11.80
CA VAL A 25 -11.95 -10.55 -11.33
C VAL A 25 -10.93 -11.56 -11.84
N CYS A 26 -11.21 -12.86 -11.75
CA CYS A 26 -10.34 -13.88 -12.36
C CYS A 26 -10.24 -13.69 -13.88
N PHE A 27 -11.32 -13.48 -14.62
CA PHE A 27 -11.24 -13.38 -16.09
C PHE A 27 -10.45 -12.15 -16.58
N VAL A 28 -10.47 -11.05 -15.83
CA VAL A 28 -9.74 -9.82 -16.16
C VAL A 28 -8.30 -9.84 -15.64
N LEU A 29 -8.08 -10.34 -14.41
CA LEU A 29 -6.77 -10.35 -13.79
C LEU A 29 -5.94 -11.56 -14.16
N LEU A 30 -6.52 -12.73 -14.42
CA LEU A 30 -5.79 -13.95 -14.73
C LEU A 30 -4.95 -13.79 -16.01
N PRO A 31 -5.42 -13.20 -17.12
CA PRO A 31 -4.55 -12.95 -18.27
C PRO A 31 -3.42 -11.97 -17.95
N ARG A 32 -3.68 -10.88 -17.20
CA ARG A 32 -2.63 -9.92 -16.79
C ARG A 32 -1.63 -10.54 -15.81
N PHE A 33 -2.10 -11.41 -14.93
CA PHE A 33 -1.29 -12.17 -13.98
C PHE A 33 -0.50 -13.26 -14.68
N LEU A 34 -1.07 -13.97 -15.64
CA LEU A 34 -0.36 -14.97 -16.44
C LEU A 34 0.68 -14.28 -17.34
N VAL A 35 0.37 -13.12 -17.93
CA VAL A 35 1.37 -12.31 -18.64
C VAL A 35 2.43 -11.80 -17.68
N ALA A 36 2.07 -11.28 -16.50
CA ALA A 36 3.05 -10.87 -15.49
C ALA A 36 3.89 -12.06 -15.01
N ALA A 37 3.31 -13.22 -14.75
CA ALA A 37 3.99 -14.43 -14.31
C ALA A 37 4.87 -15.02 -15.42
N VAL A 38 4.43 -15.03 -16.68
CA VAL A 38 5.23 -15.41 -17.84
C VAL A 38 6.33 -14.38 -18.10
N MET A 39 6.06 -13.09 -17.90
CA MET A 39 7.07 -12.04 -17.96
C MET A 39 8.05 -12.16 -16.81
N PHE A 40 7.64 -12.48 -15.58
CA PHE A 40 8.49 -12.80 -14.44
C PHE A 40 9.25 -14.11 -14.65
N TRP A 41 8.71 -15.06 -15.43
CA TRP A 41 9.35 -16.33 -15.79
C TRP A 41 10.41 -16.15 -16.89
N LEU A 42 10.10 -15.34 -17.91
CA LEU A 42 11.05 -14.88 -18.92
C LEU A 42 12.10 -13.94 -18.31
N LEU A 43 11.67 -13.11 -17.36
CA LEU A 43 12.56 -12.30 -16.55
C LEU A 43 13.37 -13.20 -15.63
N ASP A 44 12.91 -14.34 -15.12
CA ASP A 44 13.74 -15.28 -14.36
C ASP A 44 14.85 -15.90 -15.23
N PHE A 45 14.58 -16.14 -16.52
CA PHE A 45 15.60 -16.49 -17.50
C PHE A 45 16.56 -15.31 -17.82
N LEU A 46 16.10 -14.06 -17.69
CA LEU A 46 16.88 -12.82 -17.82
C LEU A 46 17.39 -12.27 -16.47
N CYS A 47 17.03 -12.85 -15.33
CA CYS A 47 17.31 -12.37 -13.97
C CYS A 47 18.75 -12.72 -13.61
N ILE A 48 19.30 -13.77 -14.21
CA ILE A 48 20.75 -14.00 -14.25
C ILE A 48 21.45 -12.82 -14.95
N ARG A 49 20.85 -12.22 -16.00
CA ARG A 49 21.41 -11.06 -16.70
C ARG A 49 21.12 -9.72 -15.97
N LYS A 50 20.01 -9.61 -15.24
CA LYS A 50 19.65 -8.41 -14.47
C LYS A 50 20.35 -8.34 -13.11
N ARG A 51 20.78 -9.47 -12.52
CA ARG A 51 21.73 -9.47 -11.38
C ARG A 51 23.08 -8.83 -11.76
N VAL A 52 23.43 -8.83 -13.05
CA VAL A 52 24.58 -8.11 -13.61
C VAL A 52 24.21 -6.65 -13.97
N PHE A 53 23.01 -6.39 -14.49
CA PHE A 53 22.59 -5.05 -14.91
C PHE A 53 22.15 -4.13 -13.75
N PHE A 54 21.56 -4.66 -12.67
CA PHE A 54 21.20 -3.88 -11.47
C PHE A 54 22.43 -3.45 -10.68
N ARG A 55 23.49 -4.27 -10.64
CA ARG A 55 24.83 -3.84 -10.14
C ARG A 55 25.48 -2.76 -11.00
N MET A 56 25.03 -2.55 -12.24
CA MET A 56 25.45 -1.42 -13.08
C MET A 56 24.58 -0.18 -12.90
N LYS A 57 23.29 -0.33 -12.55
CA LYS A 57 22.37 0.80 -12.33
C LYS A 57 22.42 1.37 -10.90
N GLU A 58 23.08 0.69 -9.96
CA GLU A 58 23.51 1.29 -8.68
C GLU A 58 24.41 2.52 -8.86
N GLN A 59 24.92 2.80 -10.07
CA GLN A 59 25.65 4.04 -10.38
C GLN A 59 24.77 5.18 -10.95
N GLU A 60 23.48 4.97 -11.20
CA GLU A 60 22.57 5.99 -11.76
C GLU A 60 21.25 6.18 -10.98
N GLY A 61 21.03 5.45 -9.89
CA GLY A 61 19.89 5.63 -9.01
C GLY A 61 20.05 6.87 -8.12
N ASP A 62 19.08 7.78 -8.14
CA ASP A 62 19.03 8.95 -7.28
C ASP A 62 19.10 8.51 -5.80
N ALA A 63 20.02 9.07 -5.01
CA ALA A 63 20.38 8.59 -3.65
C ALA A 63 19.26 8.75 -2.59
N ILE A 64 18.04 9.09 -3.03
CA ILE A 64 16.89 9.50 -2.23
C ILE A 64 15.84 8.38 -2.14
N ASP A 65 15.72 7.53 -3.16
CA ASP A 65 14.75 6.44 -3.15
C ASP A 65 15.31 5.22 -2.41
N PRO A 66 14.51 4.55 -1.56
CA PRO A 66 14.99 3.41 -0.80
C PRO A 66 15.38 2.24 -1.72
N PRO A 67 16.38 1.43 -1.33
CA PRO A 67 16.73 0.23 -2.08
C PRO A 67 15.56 -0.73 -2.13
N LEU A 68 15.40 -1.44 -3.25
CA LEU A 68 14.38 -2.47 -3.38
C LEU A 68 14.78 -3.66 -2.50
N CYS A 69 13.99 -3.95 -1.46
CA CYS A 69 14.10 -5.20 -0.71
C CYS A 69 13.60 -6.35 -1.59
N ILE A 70 14.45 -7.33 -1.86
CA ILE A 70 14.11 -8.51 -2.67
C ILE A 70 13.97 -9.69 -1.73
N SER A 71 12.89 -10.48 -1.86
CA SER A 71 12.77 -11.73 -1.08
C SER A 71 13.84 -12.73 -1.54
N ASP A 72 14.63 -13.22 -0.59
CA ASP A 72 15.69 -14.22 -0.81
C ASP A 72 15.19 -15.65 -1.05
N SER A 73 13.88 -15.89 -0.98
CA SER A 73 13.34 -17.19 -1.31
C SER A 73 13.57 -17.46 -2.81
N ASN A 74 14.48 -18.40 -3.12
CA ASN A 74 15.00 -18.76 -4.45
C ASN A 74 13.96 -19.23 -5.49
N ARG A 75 12.66 -19.02 -5.25
CA ARG A 75 11.59 -19.25 -6.22
C ARG A 75 10.63 -18.08 -6.16
N LEU A 76 10.79 -17.12 -7.08
CA LEU A 76 9.73 -16.17 -7.47
C LEU A 76 8.44 -16.88 -7.95
N PHE A 77 8.49 -18.21 -8.08
CA PHE A 77 7.41 -19.14 -8.38
C PHE A 77 7.02 -20.08 -7.22
N SER A 78 7.36 -19.75 -5.97
CA SER A 78 6.72 -20.43 -4.84
C SER A 78 5.21 -20.15 -4.85
N LEU A 79 4.40 -21.05 -4.31
CA LEU A 79 2.96 -20.81 -4.23
C LEU A 79 2.67 -19.59 -3.34
N GLU A 80 3.52 -19.34 -2.37
CA GLU A 80 3.46 -18.24 -1.41
C GLU A 80 3.74 -16.90 -2.09
N SER A 81 4.80 -16.81 -2.90
CA SER A 81 5.14 -15.61 -3.68
C SER A 81 4.06 -15.30 -4.72
N LEU A 82 3.58 -16.31 -5.46
CA LEU A 82 2.49 -16.14 -6.43
C LEU A 82 1.19 -15.67 -5.75
N LYS A 83 0.87 -16.20 -4.56
CA LYS A 83 -0.28 -15.74 -3.76
C LYS A 83 -0.11 -14.28 -3.33
N ALA A 84 1.08 -13.87 -2.89
CA ALA A 84 1.35 -12.50 -2.47
C ALA A 84 1.25 -11.51 -3.65
N VAL A 85 1.86 -11.84 -4.79
CA VAL A 85 1.77 -11.01 -6.02
C VAL A 85 0.32 -10.91 -6.49
N TRP A 86 -0.42 -12.02 -6.52
CA TRP A 86 -1.84 -12.02 -6.86
C TRP A 86 -2.66 -11.18 -5.88
N HIS A 87 -2.39 -11.29 -4.58
CA HIS A 87 -3.07 -10.52 -3.54
C HIS A 87 -2.87 -9.02 -3.75
N GLY A 88 -1.63 -8.56 -3.95
CA GLY A 88 -1.34 -7.16 -4.27
C GLY A 88 -2.03 -6.67 -5.55
N HIS A 89 -2.01 -7.48 -6.62
CA HIS A 89 -2.71 -7.16 -7.87
C HIS A 89 -4.23 -7.05 -7.68
N LYS A 90 -4.82 -7.97 -6.92
CA LYS A 90 -6.24 -7.99 -6.62
C LYS A 90 -6.63 -6.77 -5.80
N LEU A 91 -5.87 -6.43 -4.76
CA LEU A 91 -6.12 -5.25 -3.94
C LEU A 91 -6.05 -3.99 -4.79
N ASP A 92 -5.01 -3.82 -5.62
CA ASP A 92 -4.91 -2.63 -6.45
C ASP A 92 -6.03 -2.52 -7.49
N PHE A 93 -6.48 -3.64 -8.05
CA PHE A 93 -7.59 -3.63 -9.01
C PHE A 93 -8.94 -3.31 -8.35
N LEU A 94 -9.14 -3.73 -7.09
CA LEU A 94 -10.41 -3.57 -6.38
C LEU A 94 -10.44 -2.34 -5.46
N LYS A 95 -9.33 -1.61 -5.34
CA LYS A 95 -9.21 -0.46 -4.46
C LYS A 95 -10.24 0.62 -4.80
N ALA A 96 -10.66 1.36 -3.78
CA ALA A 96 -11.54 2.52 -3.96
C ALA A 96 -10.75 3.78 -4.34
N ALA A 97 -9.51 3.90 -3.83
CA ALA A 97 -8.64 5.06 -4.02
C ALA A 97 -8.21 5.23 -5.48
N HIS A 98 -8.55 6.37 -6.07
CA HIS A 98 -8.14 6.76 -7.40
C HIS A 98 -7.76 8.25 -7.43
N LEU A 99 -6.72 8.59 -8.19
CA LEU A 99 -6.30 9.97 -8.40
C LEU A 99 -7.47 10.87 -8.84
N GLY A 100 -7.61 12.02 -8.20
CA GLY A 100 -8.67 13.00 -8.43
C GLY A 100 -10.01 12.68 -7.77
N GLN A 101 -10.17 11.49 -7.17
CA GLN A 101 -11.39 11.09 -6.48
C GLN A 101 -11.34 11.40 -4.97
N VAL A 102 -12.49 11.25 -4.30
CA VAL A 102 -12.58 11.35 -2.84
C VAL A 102 -11.72 10.25 -2.20
N ALA A 103 -10.93 10.65 -1.21
CA ALA A 103 -10.08 9.75 -0.44
C ALA A 103 -10.93 8.83 0.45
N PRO A 104 -10.74 7.50 0.41
CA PRO A 104 -11.44 6.59 1.31
C PRO A 104 -11.14 6.89 2.79
N ASN A 105 -12.18 7.08 3.61
CA ASN A 105 -12.03 7.41 5.03
C ASN A 105 -12.12 6.16 5.92
N THR A 106 -11.13 5.28 5.83
CA THR A 106 -11.08 3.98 6.50
C THR A 106 -10.65 4.09 7.96
N GLU A 107 -10.97 3.05 8.75
CA GLU A 107 -10.62 2.97 10.17
C GLU A 107 -9.14 2.64 10.34
N VAL A 108 -8.51 3.33 11.28
CA VAL A 108 -7.15 3.10 11.76
C VAL A 108 -7.12 3.14 13.28
N VAL A 109 -6.08 2.58 13.88
CA VAL A 109 -5.90 2.47 15.33
C VAL A 109 -4.62 3.18 15.72
N GLN A 110 -4.69 4.05 16.73
CA GLN A 110 -3.53 4.76 17.25
C GLN A 110 -2.61 3.85 18.06
N LEU A 111 -1.31 4.07 17.99
CA LEU A 111 -0.33 3.27 18.75
C LEU A 111 -0.39 3.51 20.26
N GLU A 112 -0.56 4.78 20.69
CA GLU A 112 -0.40 5.17 22.09
C GLU A 112 -1.54 4.68 22.99
N ASP A 113 -2.78 4.90 22.58
CA ASP A 113 -3.98 4.66 23.39
C ASP A 113 -4.92 3.59 22.79
N GLN A 114 -4.52 2.95 21.68
CA GLN A 114 -5.32 2.01 20.90
C GLN A 114 -6.68 2.58 20.47
N ARG A 115 -6.82 3.92 20.42
CA ARG A 115 -8.07 4.56 20.02
C ARG A 115 -8.29 4.38 18.53
N ARG A 116 -9.53 4.05 18.17
CA ARG A 116 -9.97 4.01 16.78
C ARG A 116 -10.22 5.42 16.26
N SER A 117 -9.69 5.71 15.10
CA SER A 117 -9.87 6.95 14.35
C SER A 117 -10.02 6.61 12.87
N ARG A 118 -10.10 7.62 12.00
CA ARG A 118 -10.11 7.44 10.55
C ARG A 118 -9.02 8.27 9.87
N ILE A 119 -8.64 7.87 8.66
CA ILE A 119 -7.56 8.53 7.90
C ILE A 119 -7.79 10.05 7.76
N LEU A 120 -9.02 10.49 7.48
CA LEU A 120 -9.29 11.91 7.26
C LEU A 120 -9.36 12.72 8.56
N ASP A 121 -9.38 12.09 9.74
CA ASP A 121 -9.31 12.79 11.03
C ASP A 121 -7.91 13.42 11.24
N TYR A 122 -6.91 12.99 10.47
CA TYR A 122 -5.55 13.52 10.47
C TYR A 122 -5.31 14.60 9.41
N ALA A 123 -6.29 14.87 8.54
CA ALA A 123 -6.19 15.95 7.58
C ALA A 123 -6.40 17.30 8.28
N GLN A 124 -5.49 18.24 8.06
CA GLN A 124 -5.55 19.59 8.66
C GLN A 124 -5.90 20.63 7.61
N ASP A 125 -7.13 21.15 7.67
CA ASP A 125 -7.61 22.22 6.79
C ASP A 125 -7.33 21.94 5.29
N LYS A 126 -6.57 22.83 4.64
CA LYS A 126 -6.16 22.75 3.23
C LYS A 126 -4.76 22.16 3.07
N ARG A 127 -4.09 21.79 4.16
CA ARG A 127 -2.73 21.25 4.11
C ARG A 127 -2.77 19.85 3.50
N PRO A 128 -1.88 19.53 2.55
CA PRO A 128 -1.74 18.16 2.06
C PRO A 128 -1.32 17.22 3.20
N LEU A 129 -2.00 16.10 3.32
CA LEU A 129 -1.66 14.99 4.20
C LEU A 129 -0.95 13.92 3.37
N ILE A 130 0.31 13.62 3.72
CA ILE A 130 1.05 12.51 3.12
C ILE A 130 0.65 11.24 3.85
N LEU A 131 0.15 10.27 3.10
CA LEU A 131 -0.24 8.96 3.59
C LEU A 131 0.77 7.93 3.08
N ASN A 132 1.46 7.27 4.01
CA ASN A 132 2.57 6.38 3.73
C ASN A 132 2.28 4.98 4.30
N PHE A 133 2.21 3.98 3.43
CA PHE A 133 2.06 2.58 3.81
C PHE A 133 3.42 1.86 3.81
N GLY A 134 4.47 2.54 4.28
CA GLY A 134 5.87 2.10 4.30
C GLY A 134 6.69 2.93 5.29
N SER A 135 8.02 2.77 5.34
CA SER A 135 8.85 3.23 6.48
C SER A 135 9.87 4.35 6.19
N TYR A 136 9.82 5.06 5.06
CA TYR A 136 10.95 5.92 4.66
C TYR A 136 10.75 7.44 4.79
N ILE A 137 9.59 7.93 5.23
CA ILE A 137 9.23 9.36 5.14
C ILE A 137 8.91 9.97 6.49
N ALA A 138 9.79 10.86 6.96
CA ALA A 138 9.54 11.80 8.05
C ALA A 138 8.43 12.81 7.68
N ASP A 139 7.60 13.21 8.65
CA ASP A 139 6.46 14.15 8.48
C ASP A 139 5.26 13.61 7.66
N SER A 140 4.95 12.33 7.80
CA SER A 140 3.77 11.69 7.19
C SER A 140 2.88 10.97 8.21
N LEU A 141 1.63 10.68 7.82
CA LEU A 141 0.81 9.67 8.49
C LEU A 141 1.21 8.31 7.93
N VAL A 142 1.91 7.53 8.75
CA VAL A 142 2.30 6.16 8.41
C VAL A 142 1.18 5.22 8.85
N VAL A 143 0.62 4.45 7.91
CA VAL A 143 -0.37 3.41 8.22
C VAL A 143 0.28 2.05 8.10
N TYR A 144 0.56 1.44 9.25
CA TYR A 144 1.11 0.10 9.35
C TYR A 144 0.05 -0.94 8.95
N ILE A 145 0.37 -1.79 7.97
CA ILE A 145 -0.55 -2.78 7.39
C ILE A 145 -0.09 -4.22 7.69
N GLU A 146 -0.69 -5.20 7.03
CA GLU A 146 -0.25 -6.58 7.13
C GLU A 146 1.16 -6.79 6.54
N GLU A 147 1.93 -7.71 7.12
CA GLU A 147 3.26 -8.06 6.63
C GLU A 147 3.21 -8.54 5.18
N ALA A 148 4.02 -7.91 4.33
CA ALA A 148 4.26 -8.39 2.97
C ALA A 148 5.08 -9.68 2.97
N HIS A 149 6.01 -9.79 3.92
CA HIS A 149 6.94 -10.91 4.06
C HIS A 149 6.90 -11.53 5.47
N PRO A 150 5.78 -12.16 5.86
CA PRO A 150 5.69 -12.75 7.18
C PRO A 150 6.66 -13.92 7.35
N SER A 151 7.26 -14.06 8.53
CA SER A 151 8.23 -15.10 8.85
C SER A 151 7.64 -16.52 8.84
N ASP A 152 6.32 -16.65 8.99
CA ASP A 152 5.55 -17.90 8.84
C ASP A 152 4.91 -18.06 7.45
N GLY A 153 5.37 -17.30 6.45
CA GLY A 153 4.88 -17.34 5.07
C GLY A 153 5.97 -17.07 4.03
N TRP A 154 5.80 -16.01 3.22
CA TRP A 154 6.76 -15.64 2.18
C TRP A 154 7.91 -14.79 2.76
N MET A 155 8.84 -15.46 3.45
CA MET A 155 9.92 -14.83 4.19
C MET A 155 10.92 -14.06 3.29
N SER A 156 11.51 -13.00 3.84
CA SER A 156 12.66 -12.27 3.27
C SER A 156 13.79 -12.28 4.30
N THR A 157 15.02 -12.68 3.94
CA THR A 157 16.14 -12.70 4.90
C THR A 157 16.83 -11.34 5.04
N ASP A 158 16.62 -10.46 4.06
CA ASP A 158 17.06 -9.06 4.10
C ASP A 158 16.20 -8.16 5.00
N ALA A 159 15.06 -8.66 5.51
CA ALA A 159 14.21 -7.87 6.40
C ALA A 159 14.84 -7.72 7.80
N PRO A 160 14.90 -6.49 8.36
CA PRO A 160 15.52 -6.24 9.67
C PRO A 160 14.77 -6.94 10.82
N TYR A 161 13.47 -7.17 10.64
CA TYR A 161 12.63 -7.87 11.60
C TYR A 161 11.92 -9.04 10.93
N GLN A 162 11.83 -10.16 11.66
CA GLN A 162 11.19 -11.38 11.20
C GLN A 162 9.84 -11.55 11.90
N ILE A 163 8.83 -10.84 11.41
CA ILE A 163 7.52 -10.71 12.05
C ILE A 163 6.56 -11.77 11.45
N PRO A 164 5.89 -12.60 12.25
CA PRO A 164 4.90 -13.53 11.74
C PRO A 164 3.62 -12.80 11.33
N LYS A 165 2.74 -13.47 10.58
CA LYS A 165 1.44 -12.89 10.24
C LYS A 165 0.63 -12.55 11.49
N HIS A 166 0.20 -11.30 11.60
CA HIS A 166 -0.66 -10.82 12.69
C HIS A 166 -1.97 -11.62 12.79
N ARG A 167 -2.26 -12.16 13.98
CA ARG A 167 -3.48 -12.92 14.27
C ARG A 167 -4.50 -12.09 15.03
N CYS A 168 -4.03 -11.09 15.77
CA CYS A 168 -4.85 -10.11 16.46
C CYS A 168 -4.27 -8.70 16.30
N LEU A 169 -5.02 -7.70 16.75
CA LEU A 169 -4.60 -6.30 16.72
C LEU A 169 -3.33 -6.07 17.53
N GLU A 170 -3.18 -6.75 18.67
CA GLU A 170 -2.02 -6.62 19.54
C GLU A 170 -0.72 -7.05 18.83
N ASP A 171 -0.74 -8.13 18.05
CA ASP A 171 0.41 -8.55 17.24
C ASP A 171 0.85 -7.43 16.30
N ARG A 172 -0.13 -6.76 15.66
CA ARG A 172 0.13 -5.70 14.70
C ARG A 172 0.59 -4.40 15.37
N LEU A 173 0.05 -4.08 16.54
CA LEU A 173 0.50 -2.94 17.34
C LEU A 173 1.96 -3.12 17.77
N ASN A 174 2.34 -4.31 18.24
CA ASN A 174 3.71 -4.64 18.62
C ASN A 174 4.68 -4.52 17.44
N ALA A 175 4.28 -5.00 16.25
CA ALA A 175 5.06 -4.85 15.03
C ALA A 175 5.21 -3.37 14.62
N ALA A 176 4.12 -2.60 14.69
CA ALA A 176 4.11 -1.18 14.37
C ALA A 176 4.92 -0.31 15.37
N GLN A 177 5.07 -0.74 16.62
CA GLN A 177 6.01 -0.10 17.56
C GLN A 177 7.46 -0.19 17.08
N LEU A 178 7.86 -1.31 16.45
CA LEU A 178 9.18 -1.42 15.85
C LEU A 178 9.36 -0.40 14.73
N MET A 179 8.35 -0.23 13.87
CA MET A 179 8.38 0.81 12.83
C MET A 179 8.46 2.22 13.42
N HIS A 180 7.74 2.50 14.51
CA HIS A 180 7.79 3.81 15.16
C HIS A 180 9.21 4.19 15.64
N LEU A 181 10.01 3.20 16.06
CA LEU A 181 11.41 3.42 16.43
C LEU A 181 12.29 3.77 15.22
N GLU A 182 11.97 3.24 14.03
CA GLU A 182 12.71 3.48 12.78
C GLU A 182 12.37 4.83 12.13
N VAL A 183 11.16 5.37 12.36
CA VAL A 183 10.70 6.66 11.82
C VAL A 183 10.33 7.67 12.90
N PRO A 184 11.29 8.15 13.71
CA PRO A 184 11.01 9.11 14.77
C PRO A 184 10.41 10.40 14.19
N GLY A 185 9.35 10.90 14.83
CA GLY A 185 8.64 12.11 14.41
C GLY A 185 7.48 11.88 13.44
N CYS A 186 7.28 10.66 12.95
CA CYS A 186 6.09 10.31 12.18
C CYS A 186 4.93 9.92 13.08
N LEU A 187 3.72 10.26 12.64
CA LEU A 187 2.52 9.72 13.25
C LEU A 187 2.26 8.34 12.67
N VAL A 188 2.49 7.31 13.48
CA VAL A 188 2.24 5.92 13.09
C VAL A 188 0.90 5.48 13.64
N VAL A 189 0.04 4.99 12.76
CA VAL A 189 -1.22 4.34 13.08
C VAL A 189 -1.25 2.98 12.42
N VAL A 190 -2.15 2.13 12.87
CA VAL A 190 -2.24 0.74 12.43
C VAL A 190 -3.57 0.52 11.71
N ASP A 191 -3.54 -0.18 10.58
CA ASP A 191 -4.77 -0.57 9.90
C ASP A 191 -5.56 -1.56 10.77
N SER A 192 -6.89 -1.46 10.70
CA SER A 192 -7.83 -2.46 11.20
C SER A 192 -7.43 -3.89 10.82
N MET A 193 -7.76 -4.89 11.66
CA MET A 193 -7.50 -6.30 11.35
C MET A 193 -8.27 -6.80 10.12
N GLU A 194 -9.33 -6.08 9.72
CA GLU A 194 -10.06 -6.25 8.47
C GLU A 194 -9.28 -5.77 7.24
N ASN A 195 -8.09 -5.18 7.41
CA ASN A 195 -7.25 -4.59 6.37
C ASN A 195 -8.00 -3.53 5.53
N SER A 196 -8.86 -2.74 6.18
CA SER A 196 -9.76 -1.82 5.49
C SER A 196 -9.00 -0.74 4.72
N SER A 197 -7.95 -0.16 5.31
CA SER A 197 -7.12 0.85 4.67
C SER A 197 -6.28 0.25 3.55
N ASN A 198 -5.64 -0.89 3.80
CA ASN A 198 -4.89 -1.62 2.78
C ASN A 198 -5.77 -1.96 1.56
N ALA A 199 -6.98 -2.45 1.78
CA ALA A 199 -7.92 -2.76 0.70
C ALA A 199 -8.43 -1.52 -0.04
N ALA A 200 -8.77 -0.45 0.68
CA ALA A 200 -9.30 0.75 0.06
C ALA A 200 -8.26 1.50 -0.77
N TYR A 201 -6.99 1.46 -0.36
CA TYR A 201 -5.87 2.13 -1.03
C TYR A 201 -5.03 1.19 -1.91
N GLY A 202 -5.30 -0.12 -1.90
CA GLY A 202 -4.50 -1.10 -2.65
C GLY A 202 -3.01 -0.98 -2.32
N ALA A 203 -2.69 -0.90 -1.02
CA ALA A 203 -1.41 -0.43 -0.52
C ALA A 203 -0.43 -1.55 -0.12
N TYR A 204 -0.78 -2.81 -0.40
CA TYR A 204 0.02 -3.98 -0.06
C TYR A 204 1.45 -3.88 -0.61
N PHE A 205 2.42 -4.35 0.18
CA PHE A 205 3.83 -3.95 0.14
C PHE A 205 4.04 -2.54 0.70
N ASP A 206 4.32 -1.58 -0.17
CA ASP A 206 4.50 -0.18 0.17
C ASP A 206 3.73 0.69 -0.80
N ARG A 207 3.20 1.83 -0.31
CA ARG A 207 2.56 2.81 -1.18
C ARG A 207 2.48 4.22 -0.59
N LEU A 208 2.54 5.21 -1.48
CA LEU A 208 2.42 6.62 -1.14
C LEU A 208 1.15 7.25 -1.73
N TYR A 209 0.54 8.13 -0.96
CA TYR A 209 -0.56 8.97 -1.37
C TYR A 209 -0.38 10.39 -0.80
N ILE A 210 -0.92 11.39 -1.51
CA ILE A 210 -1.16 12.71 -0.92
C ILE A 210 -2.65 12.99 -0.99
N LEU A 211 -3.21 13.33 0.15
CA LEU A 211 -4.59 13.73 0.30
C LEU A 211 -4.65 15.24 0.52
N GLN A 212 -5.55 15.92 -0.17
CA GLN A 212 -5.79 17.35 0.04
C GLN A 212 -7.28 17.62 -0.10
N GLU A 213 -7.87 18.34 0.87
CA GLU A 213 -9.29 18.68 0.90
C GLU A 213 -10.20 17.44 0.69
N GLY A 214 -9.83 16.31 1.33
CA GLY A 214 -10.55 15.05 1.25
C GLY A 214 -10.45 14.32 -0.10
N LYS A 215 -9.58 14.75 -1.00
CA LYS A 215 -9.35 14.12 -2.31
C LYS A 215 -7.93 13.61 -2.46
N ILE A 216 -7.75 12.61 -3.31
CA ILE A 216 -6.44 12.07 -3.67
C ILE A 216 -5.83 12.96 -4.75
N VAL A 217 -4.74 13.65 -4.42
CA VAL A 217 -4.00 14.56 -5.34
C VAL A 217 -2.66 13.98 -5.80
N TYR A 218 -2.21 12.89 -5.18
CA TYR A 218 -1.11 12.06 -5.64
C TYR A 218 -1.37 10.60 -5.27
N GLN A 219 -1.01 9.68 -6.17
CA GLN A 219 -1.10 8.24 -5.99
C GLN A 219 0.18 7.61 -6.55
N GLY A 220 0.98 7.02 -5.67
CA GLY A 220 2.19 6.30 -6.03
C GLY A 220 1.92 5.01 -6.80
N GLY A 221 2.97 4.54 -7.47
CA GLY A 221 2.98 3.25 -8.16
C GLY A 221 2.71 2.07 -7.23
N ARG A 222 2.62 0.86 -7.79
CA ARG A 222 2.41 -0.37 -7.02
C ARG A 222 3.74 -0.92 -6.52
N GLY A 223 3.74 -1.41 -5.28
CA GLY A 223 4.86 -2.15 -4.72
C GLY A 223 6.13 -1.31 -4.56
N PRO A 224 7.24 -1.94 -4.15
CA PRO A 224 8.48 -1.23 -3.85
C PRO A 224 9.06 -0.50 -5.07
N GLU A 225 8.86 -1.03 -6.30
CA GLU A 225 9.27 -0.33 -7.54
C GLU A 225 8.51 0.99 -7.77
N GLY A 226 7.28 1.07 -7.28
CA GLY A 226 6.41 2.26 -7.38
C GLY A 226 6.51 3.20 -6.19
N TYR A 227 7.26 2.84 -5.15
CA TYR A 227 7.49 3.66 -3.97
C TYR A 227 8.61 4.67 -4.25
N ARG A 228 8.23 5.81 -4.84
CA ARG A 228 9.17 6.85 -5.29
C ARG A 228 9.07 8.10 -4.42
N ILE A 229 10.09 8.31 -3.58
CA ILE A 229 10.26 9.51 -2.75
C ILE A 229 10.57 10.72 -3.63
N SER A 230 11.34 10.51 -4.69
CA SER A 230 11.63 11.51 -5.72
C SER A 230 10.36 12.12 -6.32
N GLU A 231 9.41 11.29 -6.79
CA GLU A 231 8.14 11.76 -7.35
C GLU A 231 7.28 12.52 -6.34
N LEU A 232 7.26 12.06 -5.08
CA LEU A 232 6.59 12.74 -3.98
C LEU A 232 7.20 14.12 -3.73
N ARG A 233 8.53 14.20 -3.66
CA ARG A 233 9.28 15.45 -3.48
C ARG A 233 8.99 16.44 -4.61
N ASP A 234 8.97 15.96 -5.84
CA ASP A 234 8.63 16.80 -6.99
C ASP A 234 7.21 17.36 -6.89
N TRP A 235 6.25 16.56 -6.43
CA TRP A 235 4.89 17.05 -6.17
C TRP A 235 4.88 18.14 -5.10
N LEU A 236 5.57 17.92 -3.98
CA LEU A 236 5.62 18.88 -2.87
C LEU A 236 6.29 20.20 -3.27
N ASN A 237 7.35 20.13 -4.07
CA ASN A 237 8.02 21.31 -4.62
C ASN A 237 7.05 22.14 -5.48
N ARG A 238 6.34 21.50 -6.42
CA ARG A 238 5.34 22.19 -7.26
C ARG A 238 4.21 22.81 -6.43
N TYR A 239 3.79 22.13 -5.36
CA TYR A 239 2.76 22.65 -4.46
C TYR A 239 3.24 23.93 -3.75
N ARG A 240 4.46 23.92 -3.20
CA ARG A 240 5.07 25.09 -2.54
C ARG A 240 5.21 26.27 -3.51
N ASP A 241 5.72 26.03 -4.71
CA ASP A 241 5.87 27.07 -5.74
C ASP A 241 4.51 27.69 -6.10
N GLY A 242 3.44 26.89 -6.11
CA GLY A 242 2.07 27.36 -6.34
C GLY A 242 1.54 28.27 -5.22
N LEU A 243 1.87 27.96 -3.96
CA LEU A 243 1.50 28.79 -2.81
C LEU A 243 2.21 30.15 -2.81
N GLU A 244 3.50 30.16 -3.16
CA GLU A 244 4.29 31.40 -3.25
C GLU A 244 3.77 32.33 -4.34
N ARG A 245 3.43 31.77 -5.52
CA ARG A 245 2.82 32.54 -6.62
C ARG A 245 1.45 33.11 -6.25
N SER A 246 0.63 32.32 -5.56
CA SER A 246 -0.71 32.76 -5.12
C SER A 246 -0.61 33.88 -4.09
N SER A 247 0.33 33.77 -3.14
CA SER A 247 0.59 34.80 -2.13
C SER A 247 1.11 36.10 -2.74
N ASN A 248 2.01 36.02 -3.72
CA ASN A 248 2.55 37.21 -4.40
C ASN A 248 1.50 37.93 -5.26
N GLN A 249 0.53 37.22 -5.85
CA GLN A 249 -0.57 37.86 -6.58
C GLN A 249 -1.53 38.64 -5.68
N VAL A 250 -1.75 38.20 -4.43
CA VAL A 250 -2.63 38.88 -3.48
C VAL A 250 -2.02 40.19 -2.94
N ILE A 251 -0.69 40.31 -2.93
CA ILE A 251 0.03 41.51 -2.46
C ILE A 251 0.07 42.63 -3.52
N HIS A 252 -0.20 42.30 -4.80
CA HIS A 252 -0.15 43.22 -5.93
C HIS A 252 -1.51 43.79 -6.38
N VAL A 253 -2.56 43.68 -5.55
CA VAL A 253 -3.90 44.23 -5.81
C VAL A 253 -4.21 45.38 -4.86
#